data_AF-A0A166FJH4-F1
#
_entry.id   AF-A0A166FJH4-F1
#
_cell.length_a   1.000
_cell.length_b   1.000
_cell.length_c   1.000
_cell.angle_alpha   90.00
_cell.angle_beta   90.00
_cell.angle_gamma   90.00
#
_symmetry.space_group_name_H-M   'P 1'
#
loop_
_entity.id
_entity.type
_entity.pdbx_description
1 polymer ?
#
loop_
_entity_poly.entity_id
_entity_poly.type
_entity_poly.pdbx_seq_one_letter_code
_entity_poly.pdbx_strand_id
1 'polypeptide(L)'
;EVVVCARALLDFIYYASFKQHSTESIALLEESLRVFHENKDIFLKLDARKTQHFNFPKLHALIHYADHIRRWGSLDGYTTETAERLHIDFTKALYR
;
A
#
# COMPACT_ATOMS: atom_id res chain seq x y z
N GLU A 1 -19.96 -4.80 -4.21
CA GLU A 1 -18.63 -5.19 -4.74
C GLU A 1 -17.64 -4.01 -4.79
N VAL A 2 -17.89 -2.93 -5.55
CA VAL A 2 -16.93 -1.79 -5.65
C VAL A 2 -16.57 -1.18 -4.28
N VAL A 3 -17.57 -0.85 -3.47
CA VAL A 3 -17.35 -0.26 -2.14
C VAL A 3 -16.54 -1.19 -1.22
N VAL A 4 -16.79 -2.50 -1.30
CA VAL A 4 -16.06 -3.51 -0.53
C VAL A 4 -14.60 -3.53 -0.96
N CYS A 5 -14.33 -3.57 -2.26
CA CYS A 5 -12.97 -3.58 -2.79
C CYS A 5 -12.21 -2.29 -2.44
N ALA A 6 -12.85 -1.13 -2.60
CA ALA A 6 -12.25 0.15 -2.26
C ALA A 6 -11.94 0.26 -0.76
N ARG A 7 -12.88 -0.14 0.10
CA ARG A 7 -12.69 -0.19 1.54
C ARG A 7 -11.57 -1.13 1.94
N ALA A 8 -11.53 -2.35 1.37
CA ALA A 8 -10.47 -3.31 1.66
C ALA A 8 -9.07 -2.77 1.34
N LEU A 9 -8.93 -2.02 0.23
CA LEU A 9 -7.66 -1.37 -0.10
C LEU A 9 -7.32 -0.23 0.88
N LEU A 10 -8.31 0.56 1.30
CA LEU A 10 -8.11 1.62 2.30
C LEU A 10 -7.72 1.05 3.66
N ASP A 11 -8.38 -0.03 4.08
CA ASP A 11 -8.07 -0.75 5.32
C ASP A 11 -6.63 -1.30 5.26
N PHE A 12 -6.22 -1.87 4.13
CA PHE A 12 -4.84 -2.31 3.91
C PHE A 12 -3.83 -1.17 4.10
N ILE A 13 -4.07 -0.03 3.43
CA ILE A 13 -3.19 1.15 3.52
C ILE A 13 -3.15 1.67 4.95
N TYR A 14 -4.30 1.68 5.64
CA TYR A 14 -4.41 2.11 7.02
C TYR A 14 -3.56 1.25 7.95
N TYR A 15 -3.71 -0.08 7.91
CA TYR A 15 -2.90 -1.00 8.72
C TYR A 15 -1.41 -0.93 8.34
N ALA A 16 -1.08 -0.80 7.05
CA ALA A 16 0.30 -0.69 6.58
C ALA A 16 1.00 0.58 7.10
N SER A 17 0.23 1.62 7.42
CA SER A 17 0.75 2.89 7.92
C SER A 17 1.02 2.90 9.43
N PHE A 18 0.77 1.79 10.13
CA PHE A 18 1.00 1.72 11.56
C PHE A 18 2.49 1.82 11.89
N LYS A 19 2.79 2.59 12.94
CA LYS A 19 4.15 2.79 13.46
C LYS A 19 4.64 1.59 14.28
N GLN A 20 3.73 0.74 14.70
CA GLN A 20 4.01 -0.48 15.42
C GLN A 20 2.96 -1.51 15.03
N HIS A 21 3.41 -2.75 14.82
CA HIS A 21 2.54 -3.84 14.42
C HIS A 21 2.46 -4.89 15.54
N SER A 22 1.25 -5.36 15.80
CA SER A 22 0.99 -6.61 16.50
C SER A 22 0.68 -7.73 15.52
N THR A 23 0.70 -8.97 15.98
CA THR A 23 0.26 -10.14 15.20
C THR A 23 -1.17 -9.95 14.67
N GLU A 24 -2.07 -9.35 15.47
CA GLU A 24 -3.43 -9.06 15.01
C GLU A 24 -3.46 -8.03 13.88
N SER A 25 -2.68 -6.94 14.00
CA SER A 25 -2.64 -5.90 12.96
C SER A 25 -2.10 -6.43 11.62
N ILE A 26 -1.15 -7.36 11.67
CA ILE A 26 -0.59 -8.00 10.46
C ILE A 26 -1.63 -8.95 9.85
N ALA A 27 -2.35 -9.72 10.67
CA ALA A 27 -3.43 -10.58 10.19
C ALA A 27 -4.56 -9.76 9.52
N LEU A 28 -4.92 -8.61 10.10
CA LEU A 28 -5.91 -7.69 9.52
C LEU A 28 -5.41 -7.07 8.20
N LEU A 29 -4.11 -6.76 8.11
CA LEU A 29 -3.48 -6.31 6.86
C LEU A 29 -3.56 -7.39 5.78
N GLU A 30 -3.19 -8.64 6.08
CA GLU A 30 -3.29 -9.75 5.12
C GLU A 30 -4.74 -10.04 4.70
N GLU A 31 -5.67 -10.00 5.66
CA GLU A 31 -7.10 -10.14 5.43
C GLU A 31 -7.61 -9.08 4.45
N SER A 32 -7.31 -7.81 4.71
CA SER A 32 -7.75 -6.70 3.87
C SER A 32 -7.22 -6.81 2.44
N LEU A 33 -5.97 -7.26 2.26
CA LEU A 33 -5.41 -7.51 0.94
C LEU A 33 -6.14 -8.66 0.24
N ARG A 34 -6.44 -9.74 0.96
CA ARG A 34 -7.18 -10.88 0.40
C ARG A 34 -8.57 -10.46 -0.08
N VAL A 35 -9.33 -9.74 0.74
CA VAL A 35 -10.65 -9.22 0.38
C VAL A 35 -10.56 -8.31 -0.85
N PHE A 36 -9.53 -7.46 -0.94
CA PHE A 36 -9.29 -6.67 -2.15
C PHE A 36 -9.08 -7.56 -3.38
N HIS A 37 -8.22 -8.58 -3.29
CA HIS A 37 -7.92 -9.48 -4.41
C HIS A 37 -9.12 -10.30 -4.87
N GLU A 38 -10.00 -10.70 -3.96
CA GLU A 38 -11.24 -11.42 -4.27
C GLU A 38 -12.28 -10.55 -4.99
N ASN A 39 -12.25 -9.22 -4.77
CA ASN A 39 -13.28 -8.31 -5.26
C ASN A 39 -12.83 -7.38 -6.39
N LYS A 40 -11.53 -7.22 -6.64
CA LYS A 40 -10.98 -6.24 -7.62
C LYS A 40 -11.46 -6.41 -9.06
N ASP A 41 -11.90 -7.60 -9.44
CA ASP A 41 -12.38 -7.87 -10.79
C ASP A 41 -13.65 -7.08 -11.14
N ILE A 42 -14.36 -6.53 -10.13
CA ILE A 42 -15.46 -5.59 -10.36
C ILE A 42 -15.05 -4.38 -11.20
N PHE A 43 -13.80 -3.90 -11.06
CA PHE A 43 -13.31 -2.77 -11.86
C PHE A 43 -13.10 -3.15 -13.33
N LEU A 44 -12.81 -4.41 -13.62
CA LEU A 44 -12.73 -4.91 -15.00
C LEU A 44 -14.14 -5.07 -15.59
N LYS A 45 -15.08 -5.62 -14.80
CA LYS A 45 -16.48 -5.77 -15.22
C LYS A 45 -17.17 -4.43 -15.56
N LEU A 46 -16.79 -3.36 -14.86
CA LEU A 46 -17.33 -2.02 -15.07
C LEU A 46 -16.57 -1.21 -16.12
N ASP A 47 -15.57 -1.79 -16.80
CA ASP A 47 -14.69 -1.11 -17.75
C ASP A 47 -14.02 0.16 -17.17
N ALA A 48 -13.81 0.18 -15.84
CA ALA A 48 -13.19 1.30 -15.14
C ALA A 48 -11.67 1.39 -15.41
N ARG A 49 -11.11 0.42 -16.14
CA ARG A 49 -9.69 0.30 -16.45
C ARG A 49 -9.50 -0.19 -17.89
N LYS A 50 -8.70 0.53 -18.67
CA LYS A 50 -8.36 0.18 -20.07
C LYS A 50 -7.62 -1.15 -20.23
N THR A 51 -6.86 -1.56 -19.22
CA THR A 51 -6.11 -2.83 -19.22
C THR A 51 -6.90 -3.89 -18.47
N GLN A 52 -7.07 -5.07 -19.09
CA GLN A 52 -7.90 -6.18 -18.58
C GLN A 52 -7.22 -7.00 -17.46
N HIS A 53 -6.28 -6.40 -16.73
CA HIS A 53 -5.54 -7.07 -15.66
C HIS A 53 -4.98 -6.09 -14.64
N PHE A 54 -4.60 -6.64 -13.48
CA PHE A 54 -3.98 -5.93 -12.37
C PHE A 54 -2.47 -6.20 -12.22
N ASN A 55 -1.83 -6.70 -13.28
CA ASN A 55 -0.41 -7.03 -13.29
C ASN A 55 0.46 -5.77 -13.44
N PHE A 56 0.66 -5.03 -12.35
CA PHE A 56 1.62 -3.93 -12.32
C PHE A 56 2.42 -3.93 -11.00
N PRO A 57 3.68 -3.47 -11.01
CA PRO A 57 4.60 -3.65 -9.89
C PRO A 57 4.08 -3.10 -8.56
N LYS A 58 3.42 -1.93 -8.56
CA LYS A 58 2.90 -1.32 -7.33
C LYS A 58 1.87 -2.19 -6.61
N LEU A 59 1.01 -2.89 -7.34
CA LEU A 59 0.04 -3.78 -6.69
C LEU A 59 0.71 -5.09 -6.26
N HIS A 60 1.61 -5.62 -7.08
CA HIS A 60 2.36 -6.83 -6.72
C HIS A 60 3.19 -6.62 -5.44
N ALA A 61 3.77 -5.44 -5.25
CA ALA A 61 4.56 -5.12 -4.06
C ALA A 61 3.79 -5.31 -2.74
N LEU A 62 2.47 -5.08 -2.74
CA LEU A 62 1.64 -5.16 -1.53
C LEU A 62 1.64 -6.56 -0.90
N ILE A 63 1.79 -7.61 -1.69
CA ILE A 63 1.81 -9.00 -1.17
C ILE A 63 3.00 -9.26 -0.25
N HIS A 64 4.08 -8.48 -0.40
CA HIS A 64 5.31 -8.64 0.39
C HIS A 64 5.29 -7.85 1.69
N TYR A 65 4.30 -6.98 1.90
CA TYR A 65 4.29 -6.05 3.03
C TYR A 65 4.24 -6.78 4.37
N ALA A 66 3.41 -7.82 4.50
CA ALA A 66 3.30 -8.57 5.74
C ALA A 66 4.65 -9.25 6.12
N ASP A 67 5.31 -9.86 5.14
CA ASP A 67 6.62 -10.48 5.34
C ASP A 67 7.72 -9.46 5.63
N HIS A 68 7.69 -8.31 4.98
CA HIS A 68 8.62 -7.21 5.25
C HIS A 68 8.41 -6.66 6.66
N ILE A 69 7.16 -6.48 7.09
CA ILE A 69 6.83 -6.02 8.44
C ILE A 69 7.37 -6.99 9.50
N ARG A 70 7.19 -8.29 9.29
CA ARG A 70 7.71 -9.33 10.20
C ARG A 70 9.24 -9.34 10.28
N ARG A 71 9.94 -9.05 9.18
CA ARG A 71 11.41 -9.14 9.10
C ARG A 71 12.12 -7.85 9.50
N TRP A 72 11.57 -6.70 9.17
CA TRP A 72 12.26 -5.40 9.25
C TRP A 72 11.50 -4.36 10.07
N GLY A 73 10.33 -4.70 10.62
CA GLY A 73 9.50 -3.78 11.39
C GLY A 73 8.62 -2.90 10.50
N SER A 74 8.11 -1.81 11.07
CA SER A 74 7.15 -0.93 10.41
C SER A 74 7.69 -0.32 9.10
N LEU A 75 6.79 -0.10 8.14
CA LEU A 75 7.13 0.38 6.80
C LEU A 75 7.71 1.80 6.80
N ASP A 76 7.43 2.57 7.84
CA ASP A 76 7.91 3.94 7.99
C ASP A 76 9.41 4.02 8.26
N GLY A 77 10.05 2.93 8.68
CA GLY A 77 11.50 2.87 8.89
C GLY A 77 12.32 2.97 7.60
N TYR A 78 11.70 2.78 6.42
CA TYR A 78 12.40 2.75 5.13
C TYR A 78 11.63 3.43 3.99
N THR A 79 10.67 4.31 4.32
CA THR A 79 10.04 5.20 3.33
C THR A 79 11.03 6.26 2.82
N THR A 80 10.84 6.73 1.59
CA THR A 80 11.61 7.83 0.99
C THR A 80 11.09 9.22 1.36
N GLU A 81 9.98 9.32 2.11
CA GLU A 81 9.31 10.59 2.42
C GLU A 81 10.26 11.64 3.01
N THR A 82 11.10 11.25 3.99
CA THR A 82 12.06 12.18 4.61
C THR A 82 13.12 12.65 3.61
N ALA A 83 13.65 11.76 2.78
CA ALA A 83 14.65 12.11 1.77
C ALA A 83 14.06 13.03 0.68
N GLU A 84 12.84 12.75 0.24
CA GLU A 84 12.10 13.58 -0.73
C GLU A 84 11.79 14.97 -0.16
N ARG A 85 11.44 15.06 1.13
CA ARG A 85 11.23 16.35 1.79
C ARG A 85 12.51 17.18 1.83
N LEU A 86 13.62 16.56 2.20
CA LEU A 86 14.93 17.21 2.23
C LEU A 86 15.40 17.63 0.82
N HIS A 87 15.06 16.87 -0.22
CA HIS A 87 15.40 17.23 -1.60
C HIS A 87 14.82 18.60 -2.01
N ILE A 88 13.62 18.96 -1.55
CA ILE A 88 13.01 20.28 -1.81
C ILE A 88 13.85 21.40 -1.21
N ASP A 89 14.30 21.23 0.04
CA ASP A 89 15.06 22.25 0.76
C ASP A 89 16.47 22.37 0.21
N PHE A 90 17.15 21.25 -0.04
CA PHE A 90 18.51 21.24 -0.59
C PHE A 90 18.59 21.79 -2.02
N THR A 91 17.59 21.54 -2.86
CA THR A 91 17.55 22.12 -4.22
C THR A 91 17.44 23.66 -4.15
N LYS A 92 16.73 24.20 -3.16
CA LYS A 92 16.54 25.65 -2.99
C LYS A 92 17.70 26.34 -2.28
N ALA A 93 18.47 25.62 -1.47
CA ALA A 93 19.59 26.17 -0.71
C ALA A 93 20.66 26.83 -1.60
N LEU A 94 20.86 26.34 -2.83
CA LEU A 94 21.82 26.90 -3.80
C LEU A 94 21.35 28.22 -4.44
N TYR A 95 20.06 28.54 -4.38
CA TYR A 95 19.47 29.75 -4.96
C TYR A 95 19.19 30.84 -3.91
N ARG A 96 19.58 30.60 -2.65
CA ARG A 96 19.32 31.49 -1.52
C ARG A 96 20.60 32.18 -1.06
#